data_AF-A0A8J6IK68-F1
#
_entry.id   AF-A0A8J6IK68-F1
#
_cell.length_a   1.000
_cell.length_b   1.000
_cell.length_c   1.000
_cell.angle_alpha   90.00
_cell.angle_beta   90.00
_cell.angle_gamma   90.00
#
_symmetry.space_group_name_H-M   'P 1'
#
loop_
_entity.id
_entity.type
_entity.pdbx_description
1 polymer ?
#
loop_
_entity_poly.entity_id
_entity_poly.type
_entity_poly.pdbx_seq_one_letter_code
_entity_poly.pdbx_strand_id
1 'polypeptide(L)'
;MNRPPAFIHAGAPKAGSTWLHAALSEHPGIYLPPGKELQFFDKHYKLGEDWYEKQFSGAPDGAVTGDLSPEYLFHPEAAARIAAYDPSTKILIT
;
A
#
# COMPACT_ATOMS: atom_id res chain seq x y z
N MET A 1 5.16 -11.72 13.08
CA MET A 1 3.81 -11.12 13.17
C MET A 1 3.56 -10.45 11.83
N ASN A 2 2.48 -10.80 11.15
CA ASN A 2 2.12 -10.14 9.90
C ASN A 2 1.70 -8.70 10.21
N ARG A 3 2.19 -7.73 9.42
CA ARG A 3 1.90 -6.31 9.59
C ARG A 3 1.15 -5.81 8.34
N PRO A 4 -0.18 -5.63 8.39
CA PRO A 4 -0.92 -5.00 7.29
C PRO A 4 -0.47 -3.55 7.08
N PRO A 5 -0.63 -2.96 5.88
CA PRO A 5 -0.44 -1.53 5.68
C PRO A 5 -1.51 -0.72 6.41
N ALA A 6 -1.09 0.27 7.19
CA ALA A 6 -2.01 1.17 7.88
C ALA A 6 -2.70 2.17 6.91
N PHE A 7 -2.07 2.41 5.77
CA PHE A 7 -2.62 3.27 4.71
C PHE A 7 -2.31 2.75 3.32
N ILE A 8 -3.15 3.11 2.37
CA ILE A 8 -2.96 2.84 0.95
C ILE A 8 -3.08 4.15 0.17
N HIS A 9 -2.06 4.50 -0.61
CA HIS A 9 -2.21 5.49 -1.69
C HIS A 9 -2.74 4.77 -2.92
N ALA A 10 -3.99 5.08 -3.25
CA ALA A 10 -4.71 4.38 -4.32
C ALA A 10 -4.58 5.07 -5.68
N GLY A 11 -4.09 6.32 -5.76
CA GLY A 11 -4.05 7.06 -7.02
C GLY A 11 -4.09 8.57 -6.82
N ALA A 12 -4.20 9.36 -7.90
CA ALA A 12 -4.23 8.93 -9.30
C ALA A 12 -2.81 8.79 -9.92
N PRO A 13 -2.65 7.96 -10.97
CA PRO A 13 -1.48 7.99 -11.83
C PRO A 13 -1.22 9.40 -12.38
N LYS A 14 0.05 9.78 -12.48
CA LYS A 14 0.51 11.11 -12.93
C LYS A 14 0.07 12.29 -12.04
N ALA A 15 -0.41 12.04 -10.83
CA ALA A 15 -0.76 13.07 -9.85
C ALA A 15 0.27 13.25 -8.71
N GLY A 16 1.53 12.82 -8.92
CA GLY A 16 2.62 13.05 -7.95
C GLY A 16 2.95 11.87 -7.03
N SER A 17 2.47 10.66 -7.33
CA SER A 17 2.78 9.44 -6.54
C SER A 17 4.28 9.18 -6.35
N THR A 18 5.13 9.51 -7.34
CA THR A 18 6.59 9.41 -7.21
C THR A 18 7.15 10.36 -6.15
N TRP A 19 6.67 11.61 -6.13
CA TRP A 19 7.10 12.58 -5.12
C TRP A 19 6.59 12.18 -3.74
N LEU A 20 5.32 11.77 -3.63
CA LEU A 20 4.74 11.29 -2.39
C LEU A 20 5.52 10.10 -1.83
N HIS A 21 5.86 9.11 -2.68
CA HIS A 21 6.68 7.98 -2.28
C HIS A 21 8.03 8.44 -1.74
N ALA A 22 8.73 9.34 -2.44
CA ALA A 22 10.02 9.84 -1.97
C ALA A 22 9.90 10.54 -0.60
N ALA A 23 8.93 11.44 -0.44
CA ALA A 23 8.69 12.17 0.79
C ALA A 23 8.34 11.25 1.98
N LEU A 24 7.51 10.23 1.75
CA LEU A 24 7.13 9.27 2.79
C LEU A 24 8.30 8.32 3.15
N SER A 25 9.12 7.92 2.17
CA SER A 25 10.31 7.09 2.41
C SER A 25 11.38 7.78 3.26
N GLU A 26 11.43 9.12 3.26
CA GLU A 26 12.35 9.89 4.10
C GLU A 26 11.91 10.00 5.57
N HIS A 27 10.64 9.69 5.87
CA HIS A 27 10.11 9.85 7.22
C HIS A 27 10.49 8.66 8.13
N PRO A 28 11.17 8.87 9.27
CA PRO A 28 11.71 7.79 10.10
C PRO A 28 10.65 6.88 10.74
N GLY A 29 9.41 7.36 10.86
CA GLY A 29 8.27 6.59 11.39
C GLY A 29 7.45 5.86 10.33
N ILE A 30 7.81 5.93 9.04
CA ILE A 30 7.06 5.30 7.95
C ILE A 30 7.93 4.24 7.28
N TYR A 31 7.33 3.09 6.98
CA TYR A 31 7.95 2.04 6.21
C TYR A 31 7.16 1.81 4.92
N LEU A 32 7.84 1.93 3.78
CA LEU A 32 7.34 1.50 2.48
C LEU A 32 8.15 0.28 2.04
N PRO A 33 7.49 -0.79 1.55
CA PRO A 33 8.18 -2.00 1.13
C PRO A 33 9.12 -1.72 -0.06
N PRO A 34 10.22 -2.48 -0.19
CA PRO A 34 11.17 -2.33 -1.29
C PRO A 34 10.50 -2.78 -2.60
N GLY A 35 10.42 -1.86 -3.55
CA GLY A 35 9.74 -2.08 -4.83
C GLY A 35 8.57 -1.12 -4.98
N LYS A 36 8.61 -0.32 -6.04
CA LYS A 36 7.54 0.64 -6.33
C LYS A 36 6.29 -0.15 -6.77
N GLU A 37 5.15 0.15 -6.14
CA GLU A 37 3.82 -0.38 -6.48
C GLU A 37 3.68 -1.91 -6.29
N LEU A 38 3.13 -2.33 -5.15
CA LEU A 38 2.90 -3.75 -4.85
C LEU A 38 1.84 -4.38 -5.76
N GLN A 39 0.85 -3.59 -6.18
CA GLN A 39 -0.19 -4.04 -7.11
C GLN A 39 -0.88 -5.33 -6.63
N PHE A 40 -1.14 -5.42 -5.31
CA PHE A 40 -1.83 -6.54 -4.69
C PHE A 40 -3.32 -6.53 -5.01
N PHE A 41 -4.01 -5.43 -4.77
CA PHE A 41 -5.48 -5.37 -4.94
C PHE A 41 -5.95 -5.34 -6.40
N ASP A 42 -5.03 -5.28 -7.36
CA ASP A 42 -5.27 -5.44 -8.80
C ASP A 42 -4.61 -6.73 -9.36
N LYS A 43 -3.29 -6.74 -9.60
CA LYS A 43 -2.60 -7.76 -10.39
C LYS A 43 -2.24 -9.01 -9.60
N HIS A 44 -1.88 -8.84 -8.33
CA HIS A 44 -1.32 -9.90 -7.50
C HIS A 44 -2.29 -10.46 -6.45
N TYR A 45 -3.59 -10.13 -6.55
CA TYR A 45 -4.59 -10.50 -5.55
C TYR A 45 -4.66 -12.02 -5.31
N LYS A 46 -4.42 -12.81 -6.37
CA LYS A 46 -4.41 -14.28 -6.31
C LYS A 46 -3.23 -14.88 -5.54
N LEU A 47 -2.20 -14.09 -5.21
CA LEU A 47 -1.07 -14.54 -4.40
C LEU A 47 -1.42 -14.64 -2.91
N GLY A 48 -2.56 -14.08 -2.50
CA GLY A 48 -3.08 -14.17 -1.14
C GLY A 48 -2.47 -13.15 -0.17
N GLU A 49 -3.16 -12.95 0.95
CA GLU A 49 -2.78 -11.98 1.99
C GLU A 49 -1.42 -12.29 2.61
N ASP A 50 -1.08 -13.58 2.79
CA ASP A 50 0.24 -14.00 3.28
C ASP A 50 1.39 -13.49 2.39
N TRP A 51 1.19 -13.43 1.07
CA TRP A 51 2.19 -12.87 0.16
C TRP A 51 2.27 -11.35 0.30
N TYR A 52 1.13 -10.68 0.47
CA TYR A 52 1.05 -9.23 0.64
C TYR A 52 1.71 -8.77 1.94
N GLU A 53 1.40 -9.44 3.05
CA GLU A 53 1.89 -9.08 4.38
C GLU A 53 3.40 -9.31 4.53
N LYS A 54 3.95 -10.29 3.78
CA LYS A 54 5.41 -10.52 3.72
C LYS A 54 6.18 -9.33 3.15
N GLN A 55 5.56 -8.50 2.31
CA GLN A 55 6.21 -7.30 1.76
C GLN A 55 6.58 -6.32 2.88
N PHE A 56 5.86 -6.35 4.01
CA PHE A 56 6.08 -5.46 5.16
C PHE A 56 6.97 -6.05 6.26
N SER A 57 7.55 -7.23 6.03
CA SER A 57 8.35 -7.94 7.05
C SER A 57 9.64 -7.22 7.47
N GLY A 58 10.14 -6.29 6.64
CA GLY A 58 11.29 -5.45 6.96
C GLY A 58 10.96 -4.17 7.75
N ALA A 59 9.70 -3.95 8.12
CA ALA A 59 9.29 -2.75 8.85
C ALA A 59 9.89 -2.70 10.27
N PRO A 60 10.56 -1.59 10.66
CA PRO A 60 11.00 -1.39 12.03
C PRO A 60 9.83 -1.44 13.03
N ASP A 61 10.12 -1.78 14.28
CA ASP A 61 9.11 -1.77 15.33
C ASP A 61 8.53 -0.37 15.54
N GLY A 62 7.19 -0.28 15.55
CA GLY A 62 6.46 0.98 15.68
C GLY A 62 6.32 1.79 14.40
N ALA A 63 6.92 1.36 13.27
CA ALA A 63 6.75 2.04 11.99
C ALA A 63 5.35 1.86 11.42
N VAL A 64 4.82 2.91 10.81
CA VAL A 64 3.56 2.89 10.06
C VAL A 64 3.85 2.40 8.64
N THR A 65 3.23 1.31 8.24
CA THR A 65 3.38 0.67 6.92
C THR A 65 2.41 1.26 5.90
N GLY A 66 2.86 1.40 4.65
CA GLY A 66 2.01 1.88 3.55
C GLY A 66 2.21 1.14 2.22
N ASP A 67 1.13 1.00 1.45
CA ASP A 67 1.15 0.53 0.05
C ASP A 67 0.82 1.71 -0.87
N LEU A 68 1.68 1.97 -1.86
CA LEU A 68 1.45 3.00 -2.85
C LEU A 68 1.30 2.34 -4.22
N SER A 69 0.05 2.18 -4.65
CA SER A 69 -0.31 1.55 -5.93
C SER A 69 -1.36 2.40 -6.64
N PRO A 70 -0.94 3.43 -7.40
CA PRO A 70 -1.83 4.44 -7.97
C PRO A 70 -2.90 3.92 -8.94
N GLU A 71 -2.72 2.70 -9.46
CA GLU A 71 -3.68 2.06 -10.36
C GLU A 71 -4.94 1.55 -9.63
N TYR A 72 -4.89 1.41 -8.30
CA TYR A 72 -6.05 0.95 -7.51
C TYR A 72 -7.27 1.85 -7.67
N LEU A 73 -7.10 3.16 -7.85
CA LEU A 73 -8.18 4.13 -8.01
C LEU A 73 -9.10 3.79 -9.18
N PHE A 74 -8.56 3.14 -10.22
CA PHE A 74 -9.30 2.80 -11.44
C PHE A 74 -9.63 1.32 -11.56
N HIS A 75 -9.03 0.46 -10.73
CA HIS A 75 -9.31 -0.97 -10.78
C HIS A 75 -10.70 -1.26 -10.16
N PRO A 76 -11.64 -1.88 -10.91
CA PRO A 76 -13.04 -1.97 -10.52
C PRO A 76 -13.27 -2.74 -9.21
N GLU A 77 -12.37 -3.67 -8.87
CA GLU A 77 -12.50 -4.49 -7.66
C GLU A 77 -11.60 -4.01 -6.52
N ALA A 78 -10.66 -3.07 -6.74
CA ALA A 78 -9.63 -2.77 -5.74
C ALA A 78 -10.26 -2.18 -4.47
N ALA A 79 -11.20 -1.24 -4.59
CA ALA A 79 -11.89 -0.66 -3.44
C ALA A 79 -12.63 -1.71 -2.59
N ALA A 80 -13.33 -2.65 -3.24
CA ALA A 80 -14.05 -3.71 -2.54
C ALA A 80 -13.09 -4.69 -1.85
N ARG A 81 -11.96 -5.03 -2.49
CA ARG A 81 -10.94 -5.92 -1.92
C ARG A 81 -10.22 -5.26 -0.74
N ILE A 82 -9.89 -3.96 -0.82
CA ILE A 82 -9.30 -3.22 0.29
C ILE A 82 -10.25 -3.19 1.49
N ALA A 83 -11.53 -2.90 1.26
CA ALA A 83 -12.53 -2.87 2.33
C ALA A 83 -12.78 -4.25 2.96
N ALA A 84 -12.68 -5.33 2.16
CA ALA A 84 -12.79 -6.70 2.66
C ALA A 84 -11.55 -7.14 3.46
N TYR A 85 -10.36 -6.66 3.07
CA TYR A 85 -9.10 -6.94 3.76
C TYR A 85 -9.02 -6.24 5.12
N ASP A 86 -9.20 -4.92 5.16
CA ASP A 86 -9.28 -4.15 6.39
C ASP A 86 -10.10 -2.87 6.17
N PRO A 87 -11.35 -2.81 6.68
CA PRO A 87 -12.22 -1.64 6.51
C PRO A 87 -11.72 -0.40 7.28
N SER A 88 -10.72 -0.54 8.16
CA SER A 88 -10.11 0.58 8.88
C SER A 88 -8.99 1.29 8.11
N THR A 89 -8.54 0.69 7.00
CA THR A 89 -7.46 1.19 6.14
C THR A 89 -7.70 2.65 5.73
N LYS A 90 -6.68 3.50 5.93
CA LYS A 90 -6.74 4.90 5.47
C LYS A 90 -6.38 4.98 3.99
N ILE A 91 -7.22 5.65 3.20
CA ILE A 91 -6.99 5.84 1.76
C ILE A 91 -6.46 7.25 1.51
N LEU A 92 -5.32 7.34 0.85
CA LEU A 92 -4.74 8.58 0.34
C LEU A 92 -4.99 8.67 -1.17
N ILE A 93 -5.37 9.85 -1.64
CA ILE A 93 -5.53 10.16 -3.07
C ILE A 93 -4.83 11.48 -3.36
N THR A 94 -4.12 11.55 -4.48
CA THR A 94 -3.48 12.73 -5.06
C THR A 94 -4.06 13.02 -6.43
#